data_AF-A0A537PQA9-F1
#
_entry.id   AF-A0A537PQA9-F1
#
_cell.length_a   1.000
_cell.length_b   1.000
_cell.length_c   1.000
_cell.angle_alpha   90.00
_cell.angle_beta   90.00
_cell.angle_gamma   90.00
#
_symmetry.space_group_name_H-M   'P 1'
#
loop_
_entity.id
_entity.type
_entity.pdbx_description
1 polymer ?
#
loop_
_entity_poly.entity_id
_entity_poly.type
_entity_poly.pdbx_seq_one_letter_code
_entity_poly.pdbx_strand_id
1 'polypeptide(L)'
;MGFQETPSLCGFGEERLQILYSHVYKKNIEKYRNPKLDPNNKAWIYWFLARLLLERITEYCEKQTPKERRGKDKLRIIFSRRGGLIYQDFADYLWKMYWQRDTDEMVLNYKQIAWSVIDHDEVFVYDHSRFAGLQLADIIAGAFYQAVEQNRGGAAECDPSCAKLLKPLIHYKGISWYLGVGLKPMPALHEMGLAASQKQIFNHYGANEGSWQKKE
;
A
#
# COMPACT_ATOMS: atom_id res chain seq x y z
N MET A 1 0.72 -3.61 19.97
CA MET A 1 -0.05 -3.51 18.71
C MET A 1 0.73 -4.23 17.62
N GLY A 2 0.09 -4.63 16.52
CA GLY A 2 0.81 -5.24 15.40
C GLY A 2 0.45 -4.49 14.13
N PHE A 3 1.39 -3.72 13.60
CA PHE A 3 1.24 -3.02 12.32
C PHE A 3 1.70 -3.93 11.17
N GLN A 4 1.10 -3.78 9.99
CA GLN A 4 1.49 -4.51 8.78
C GLN A 4 1.61 -3.53 7.62
N GLU A 5 2.68 -3.66 6.85
CA GLU A 5 3.13 -2.64 5.89
C GLU A 5 3.60 -3.30 4.58
N THR A 6 3.32 -2.65 3.46
CA THR A 6 3.74 -3.10 2.11
C THR A 6 4.11 -1.89 1.24
N PRO A 7 5.40 -1.70 0.92
CA PRO A 7 5.86 -0.71 -0.05
C PRO A 7 6.03 -1.30 -1.46
N SER A 8 6.00 -0.44 -2.48
CA SER A 8 6.23 -0.79 -3.89
C SER A 8 6.94 0.32 -4.66
N LEU A 9 7.61 -0.07 -5.75
CA LEU A 9 8.34 0.82 -6.66
C LEU A 9 7.78 0.64 -8.10
N CYS A 10 7.40 1.72 -8.78
CA CYS A 10 7.11 1.72 -10.25
C CYS A 10 8.16 2.62 -10.92
N GLY A 11 8.82 2.13 -11.97
CA GLY A 11 9.78 2.89 -12.78
C GLY A 11 9.50 2.71 -14.27
N PHE A 12 9.40 3.81 -15.01
CA PHE A 12 9.29 3.87 -16.47
C PHE A 12 9.96 5.16 -16.96
N GLY A 13 10.79 5.07 -18.02
CA GLY A 13 11.34 6.14 -18.87
C GLY A 13 11.70 7.52 -18.26
N GLU A 14 12.99 7.91 -18.34
CA GLU A 14 13.58 9.12 -17.70
C GLU A 14 13.33 9.22 -16.18
N GLU A 15 13.73 8.14 -15.52
CA GLU A 15 14.34 8.03 -14.19
C GLU A 15 13.91 9.02 -13.08
N ARG A 16 12.68 8.88 -12.60
CA ARG A 16 12.39 9.26 -11.20
C ARG A 16 11.67 8.15 -10.46
N LEU A 17 12.37 7.55 -9.50
CA LEU A 17 11.78 6.60 -8.56
C LEU A 17 10.61 7.24 -7.82
N GLN A 18 9.44 6.63 -7.88
CA GLN A 18 8.26 7.04 -7.13
C GLN A 18 7.88 5.94 -6.14
N ILE A 19 7.79 6.32 -4.87
CA ILE A 19 7.41 5.42 -3.79
C ILE A 19 5.91 5.57 -3.55
N LEU A 20 5.22 4.43 -3.54
CA LEU A 20 3.87 4.29 -3.02
C LEU A 20 3.90 3.36 -1.81
N TYR A 21 3.24 3.78 -0.74
CA TYR A 21 3.21 3.08 0.54
C TYR A 21 1.79 3.08 1.13
N SER A 22 1.38 1.90 1.60
CA SER A 22 0.13 1.70 2.33
C SER A 22 0.40 1.32 3.77
N HIS A 23 -0.24 2.03 4.71
CA HIS A 23 -0.18 1.75 6.14
C HIS A 23 -1.50 1.19 6.62
N VAL A 24 -1.47 0.10 7.40
CA VAL A 24 -2.68 -0.48 8.01
C VAL A 24 -2.59 -0.55 9.52
N TYR A 25 -3.63 -0.01 10.16
CA TYR A 25 -3.87 -0.17 11.58
C TYR A 25 -4.75 -1.39 11.86
N LYS A 26 -4.12 -2.48 12.33
CA LYS A 26 -4.70 -3.82 12.40
C LYS A 26 -6.00 -3.93 13.22
N LYS A 27 -6.17 -3.16 14.30
CA LYS A 27 -7.37 -3.28 15.15
C LYS A 27 -8.68 -2.94 14.41
N ASN A 28 -8.61 -2.04 13.43
CA ASN A 28 -9.79 -1.48 12.78
C ASN A 28 -9.95 -1.95 11.33
N ILE A 29 -9.05 -2.84 10.86
CA ILE A 29 -9.06 -3.35 9.48
C ILE A 29 -9.95 -4.59 9.32
N GLU A 30 -10.25 -5.32 10.40
CA GLU A 30 -11.05 -6.56 10.38
C GLU A 30 -12.43 -6.37 9.72
N LYS A 31 -13.01 -5.17 9.82
CA LYS A 31 -14.28 -4.82 9.14
C LYS A 31 -14.20 -4.88 7.61
N TYR A 32 -12.99 -4.80 7.04
CA TYR A 32 -12.75 -4.88 5.59
C TYR A 32 -12.42 -6.30 5.12
N ARG A 33 -12.44 -7.30 6.01
CA ARG A 33 -12.28 -8.70 5.60
C ARG A 33 -13.42 -9.07 4.66
N ASN A 34 -13.08 -9.63 3.50
CA ASN A 34 -14.05 -10.15 2.54
C ASN A 34 -13.98 -11.68 2.48
N PRO A 35 -14.86 -12.40 3.20
CA PRO A 35 -14.87 -13.87 3.20
C PRO A 35 -15.21 -14.47 1.82
N LYS A 36 -15.87 -13.72 0.92
CA LYS A 36 -16.17 -14.21 -0.43
C LYS A 36 -14.91 -14.26 -1.31
N LEU A 37 -14.05 -13.26 -1.19
CA LEU A 37 -12.75 -13.27 -1.88
C LEU A 37 -11.83 -14.30 -1.24
N ASP A 38 -11.83 -14.35 0.09
CA ASP A 38 -10.87 -15.14 0.84
C ASP A 38 -11.46 -15.76 2.13
N PRO A 39 -12.15 -16.90 2.03
CA PRO A 39 -12.91 -17.46 3.14
C PRO A 39 -12.02 -17.97 4.29
N ASN A 40 -10.88 -18.58 3.94
CA ASN A 40 -10.06 -19.36 4.89
C ASN A 40 -8.60 -18.91 5.01
N ASN A 41 -8.16 -17.88 4.28
CA ASN A 41 -6.76 -17.49 4.33
C ASN A 41 -6.46 -16.63 5.56
N LYS A 42 -5.52 -17.13 6.35
CA LYS A 42 -4.96 -16.41 7.50
C LYS A 42 -4.11 -15.21 7.07
N ALA A 43 -3.71 -15.17 5.80
CA ALA A 43 -2.94 -14.09 5.20
C ALA A 43 -3.79 -13.01 4.51
N TRP A 44 -5.11 -13.00 4.68
CA TRP A 44 -6.00 -12.05 3.99
C TRP A 44 -5.58 -10.57 4.13
N ILE A 45 -5.01 -10.19 5.27
CA ILE A 45 -4.54 -8.80 5.49
C ILE A 45 -3.39 -8.45 4.53
N TYR A 46 -2.53 -9.40 4.19
CA TYR A 46 -1.45 -9.17 3.22
C TYR A 46 -2.00 -8.93 1.82
N TRP A 47 -2.99 -9.72 1.39
CA TRP A 47 -3.62 -9.54 0.09
C TRP A 47 -4.47 -8.28 0.03
N PHE A 48 -5.12 -7.92 1.13
CA PHE A 48 -5.81 -6.64 1.27
C PHE A 48 -4.84 -5.45 1.21
N LEU A 49 -3.69 -5.53 1.87
CA LEU A 49 -2.63 -4.52 1.79
C LEU A 49 -2.06 -4.40 0.37
N ALA A 50 -1.72 -5.53 -0.24
CA ALA A 50 -1.25 -5.59 -1.61
C ALA A 50 -2.28 -5.01 -2.59
N ARG A 51 -3.57 -5.28 -2.37
CA ARG A 51 -4.67 -4.65 -3.13
C ARG A 51 -4.64 -3.13 -3.03
N LEU A 52 -4.62 -2.58 -1.82
CA LEU A 52 -4.63 -1.13 -1.60
C LEU A 52 -3.45 -0.45 -2.29
N LEU A 53 -2.31 -1.12 -2.30
CA LEU A 53 -1.10 -0.67 -2.98
C LEU A 53 -1.26 -0.75 -4.50
N LEU A 54 -1.74 -1.88 -5.03
CA LEU A 54 -1.97 -2.08 -6.46
C LEU A 54 -2.99 -1.10 -7.03
N GLU A 55 -4.07 -0.77 -6.32
CA GLU A 55 -5.02 0.26 -6.75
C GLU A 55 -4.32 1.60 -7.05
N ARG A 56 -3.19 1.89 -6.39
CA ARG A 56 -2.41 3.12 -6.60
C ARG A 56 -1.33 2.98 -7.65
N ILE A 57 -0.58 1.87 -7.59
CA ILE A 57 0.44 1.59 -8.61
C ILE A 57 -0.21 1.53 -9.98
N THR A 58 -1.30 0.78 -10.12
CA THR A 58 -1.94 0.57 -11.42
C THR A 58 -2.54 1.86 -11.97
N GLU A 59 -3.17 2.68 -11.12
CA GLU A 59 -3.64 4.02 -11.52
C GLU A 59 -2.47 4.92 -11.98
N TYR A 60 -1.34 4.89 -11.26
CA TYR A 60 -0.16 5.65 -11.63
C TYR A 60 0.40 5.17 -12.98
N CYS A 61 0.69 3.87 -13.10
CA CYS A 61 1.34 3.35 -14.29
C CYS A 61 0.38 3.44 -15.51
N GLU A 62 -0.95 3.24 -15.38
CA GLU A 62 -1.93 3.47 -16.47
C GLU A 62 -1.99 4.93 -16.96
N LYS A 63 -1.83 5.90 -16.05
CA LYS A 63 -1.75 7.32 -16.43
C LYS A 63 -0.48 7.64 -17.22
N GLN A 64 0.62 6.94 -16.93
CA GLN A 64 1.89 7.11 -17.64
C GLN A 64 1.91 6.34 -18.97
N THR A 65 1.17 5.23 -19.08
CA THR A 65 1.08 4.45 -20.32
C THR A 65 0.26 5.19 -21.38
N PRO A 66 0.84 5.48 -22.57
CA PRO A 66 0.10 6.02 -23.71
C PRO A 66 -1.10 5.16 -24.06
N LYS A 67 -2.21 5.77 -24.52
CA LYS A 67 -3.47 5.05 -24.77
C LYS A 67 -3.30 3.88 -25.74
N GLU A 68 -2.40 4.01 -26.70
CA GLU A 68 -2.10 3.04 -27.76
C GLU A 68 -1.31 1.82 -27.24
N ARG A 69 -0.68 1.96 -26.06
CA ARG A 69 0.11 0.92 -25.40
C ARG A 69 -0.59 0.28 -24.19
N ARG A 70 -1.72 0.83 -23.75
CA ARG A 70 -2.54 0.21 -22.69
C ARG A 70 -2.97 -1.19 -23.12
N GLY A 71 -2.84 -2.16 -22.21
CA GLY A 71 -3.07 -3.58 -22.52
C GLY A 71 -1.87 -4.31 -23.11
N LYS A 72 -0.82 -3.61 -23.56
CA LYS A 72 0.44 -4.21 -24.03
C LYS A 72 1.53 -4.10 -22.98
N ASP A 73 1.67 -2.92 -22.38
CA ASP A 73 2.61 -2.72 -21.28
C ASP A 73 1.97 -3.19 -19.97
N LYS A 74 2.57 -4.24 -19.40
CA LYS A 74 2.09 -4.89 -18.17
C LYS A 74 3.06 -4.70 -17.03
N LEU A 75 2.53 -4.62 -15.82
CA LEU A 75 3.29 -4.55 -14.60
C LEU A 75 3.77 -5.92 -14.18
N ARG A 76 5.05 -5.99 -13.80
CA ARG A 76 5.59 -7.13 -13.08
C ARG A 76 5.53 -6.86 -11.58
N ILE A 77 4.83 -7.73 -10.86
CA ILE A 77 4.70 -7.66 -9.40
C ILE A 77 5.73 -8.61 -8.79
N ILE A 78 6.59 -8.09 -7.93
CA ILE A 78 7.63 -8.87 -7.27
C ILE A 78 7.47 -8.76 -5.76
N PHE A 79 7.23 -9.90 -5.10
CA PHE A 79 7.18 -9.99 -3.65
C PHE A 79 8.51 -10.44 -3.05
N SER A 80 8.81 -9.90 -1.88
CA SER A 80 9.81 -10.48 -0.98
C SER A 80 9.25 -11.74 -0.33
N ARG A 81 10.04 -12.82 -0.34
CA ARG A 81 9.68 -14.11 0.28
C ARG A 81 9.50 -13.94 1.79
N ARG A 82 8.34 -14.36 2.29
CA ARG A 82 8.01 -14.41 3.72
C ARG A 82 7.36 -15.73 4.09
N GLY A 83 7.76 -16.30 5.22
CA GLY A 83 7.15 -17.52 5.76
C GLY A 83 5.66 -17.34 6.05
N GLY A 84 4.85 -18.33 5.68
CA GLY A 84 3.40 -18.35 5.93
C GLY A 84 2.53 -17.66 4.86
N LEU A 85 3.11 -17.27 3.73
CA LEU A 85 2.36 -16.80 2.55
C LEU A 85 2.42 -17.83 1.42
N ILE A 86 1.26 -18.16 0.86
CA ILE A 86 1.13 -18.94 -0.36
C ILE A 86 0.81 -17.95 -1.48
N TYR A 87 1.78 -17.67 -2.34
CA TYR A 87 1.65 -16.61 -3.34
C TYR A 87 0.68 -16.96 -4.48
N GLN A 88 0.40 -18.25 -4.69
CA GLN A 88 -0.67 -18.68 -5.57
C GLN A 88 -2.03 -18.11 -5.13
N ASP A 89 -2.27 -18.02 -3.81
CA ASP A 89 -3.49 -17.43 -3.26
C ASP A 89 -3.67 -15.97 -3.70
N PHE A 90 -2.56 -15.25 -3.94
CA PHE A 90 -2.61 -13.87 -4.40
C PHE A 90 -3.03 -13.77 -5.87
N ALA A 91 -2.54 -14.65 -6.74
CA ALA A 91 -2.99 -14.70 -8.13
C ALA A 91 -4.49 -15.04 -8.18
N ASP A 92 -4.94 -16.01 -7.40
CA ASP A 92 -6.35 -16.37 -7.26
C ASP A 92 -7.19 -15.19 -6.72
N TYR A 93 -6.64 -14.45 -5.75
CA TYR A 93 -7.26 -13.25 -5.21
C TYR A 93 -7.45 -12.16 -6.27
N LEU A 94 -6.43 -11.91 -7.11
CA LEU A 94 -6.54 -10.97 -8.24
C LEU A 94 -7.58 -11.42 -9.26
N TRP A 95 -7.62 -12.71 -9.61
CA TRP A 95 -8.64 -13.25 -10.52
C TRP A 95 -10.05 -13.05 -9.98
N LYS A 96 -10.30 -13.35 -8.70
CA LYS A 96 -11.61 -13.13 -8.08
C LYS A 96 -12.00 -11.65 -8.11
N MET A 97 -11.05 -10.75 -7.84
CA MET A 97 -11.29 -9.31 -7.96
C MET A 97 -11.61 -8.88 -9.39
N TYR A 98 -10.92 -9.45 -10.38
CA TYR A 98 -11.17 -9.17 -11.79
C TYR A 98 -12.61 -9.53 -12.18
N TRP A 99 -13.09 -10.70 -11.76
CA TRP A 99 -14.46 -11.13 -12.03
C TRP A 99 -15.53 -10.34 -11.26
N GLN A 100 -15.21 -9.88 -10.05
CA GLN A 100 -16.13 -9.09 -9.22
C GLN A 100 -16.14 -7.58 -9.55
N ARG A 101 -15.29 -7.10 -10.46
CA ARG A 101 -15.12 -5.66 -10.72
C ARG A 101 -16.40 -4.96 -11.17
N ASP A 102 -17.27 -5.68 -11.87
CA ASP A 102 -18.53 -5.19 -12.44
C ASP A 102 -19.72 -5.49 -11.50
N THR A 103 -19.43 -5.96 -10.28
CA THR A 103 -20.42 -6.30 -9.25
C THR A 103 -20.31 -5.35 -8.06
N ASP A 104 -21.41 -5.08 -7.35
CA ASP A 104 -21.40 -4.30 -6.09
C ASP A 104 -21.07 -5.17 -4.86
N GLU A 105 -20.44 -6.33 -5.07
CA GLU A 105 -20.14 -7.29 -3.99
C GLU A 105 -18.82 -7.02 -3.25
N MET A 106 -18.08 -5.99 -3.66
CA MET A 106 -16.81 -5.64 -3.03
C MET A 106 -17.00 -4.92 -1.70
N VAL A 107 -16.51 -5.51 -0.61
CA VAL A 107 -16.53 -4.92 0.75
C VAL A 107 -15.91 -3.52 0.81
N LEU A 108 -14.92 -3.23 -0.05
CA LEU A 108 -14.38 -1.89 -0.25
C LEU A 108 -14.60 -1.47 -1.70
N ASN A 109 -15.65 -0.69 -1.95
CA ASN A 109 -15.94 -0.09 -3.25
C ASN A 109 -15.45 1.37 -3.29
N TYR A 110 -14.13 1.57 -3.12
CA TYR A 110 -13.52 2.91 -3.11
C TYR A 110 -12.72 3.21 -4.37
N LYS A 111 -11.82 2.30 -4.75
CA LYS A 111 -11.06 2.34 -6.00
C LYS A 111 -10.98 0.94 -6.60
N GLN A 112 -10.79 0.90 -7.91
CA GLN A 112 -10.57 -0.34 -8.65
C GLN A 112 -9.15 -0.37 -9.18
N ILE A 113 -8.65 -1.59 -9.38
CA ILE A 113 -7.39 -1.84 -10.07
C ILE A 113 -7.54 -1.46 -11.54
N ALA A 114 -6.56 -0.73 -12.10
CA ALA A 114 -6.52 -0.51 -13.54
C ALA A 114 -6.03 -1.79 -14.25
N TRP A 115 -6.98 -2.64 -14.63
CA TRP A 115 -6.71 -3.95 -15.23
C TRP A 115 -5.98 -3.89 -16.58
N SER A 116 -5.98 -2.74 -17.25
CA SER A 116 -5.26 -2.53 -18.51
C SER A 116 -3.74 -2.73 -18.37
N VAL A 117 -3.18 -2.48 -17.18
CA VAL A 117 -1.74 -2.60 -16.89
C VAL A 117 -1.37 -3.80 -16.02
N ILE A 118 -2.34 -4.64 -15.64
CA ILE A 118 -2.08 -5.87 -14.89
C ILE A 118 -1.98 -7.05 -15.83
N ASP A 119 -1.03 -7.93 -15.51
CA ASP A 119 -0.96 -9.31 -15.97
C ASP A 119 -0.97 -10.21 -14.73
N HIS A 120 -1.86 -11.20 -14.73
CA HIS A 120 -2.03 -12.10 -13.58
C HIS A 120 -0.88 -13.11 -13.47
N ASP A 121 -0.18 -13.37 -14.57
CA ASP A 121 0.91 -14.32 -14.64
C ASP A 121 2.27 -13.67 -14.33
N GLU A 122 2.35 -12.33 -14.33
CA GLU A 122 3.56 -11.56 -14.00
C GLU A 122 3.70 -11.29 -12.49
N VAL A 123 3.43 -12.31 -11.67
CA VAL A 123 3.60 -12.29 -10.21
C VAL A 123 4.74 -13.21 -9.79
N PHE A 124 5.80 -12.63 -9.24
CA PHE A 124 7.02 -13.35 -8.86
C PHE A 124 7.36 -13.19 -7.38
N VAL A 125 8.14 -14.14 -6.87
CA VAL A 125 8.61 -14.16 -5.48
C VAL A 125 10.10 -14.42 -5.47
N TYR A 126 10.84 -13.52 -4.84
CA TYR A 126 12.28 -13.66 -4.67
C TYR A 126 12.71 -13.39 -3.24
N ASP A 127 13.88 -13.90 -2.87
CA ASP A 127 14.51 -13.52 -1.60
C ASP A 127 14.98 -12.07 -1.67
N HIS A 128 14.73 -11.29 -0.61
CA HIS A 128 15.08 -9.87 -0.53
C HIS A 128 16.58 -9.60 -0.79
N SER A 129 17.46 -10.54 -0.47
CA SER A 129 18.91 -10.40 -0.70
C SER A 129 19.29 -10.35 -2.18
N ARG A 130 18.42 -10.81 -3.09
CA ARG A 130 18.71 -10.93 -4.53
C ARG A 130 18.29 -9.72 -5.37
N PHE A 131 17.44 -8.84 -4.84
CA PHE A 131 16.88 -7.71 -5.60
C PHE A 131 16.99 -6.40 -4.81
N ALA A 132 17.73 -5.44 -5.35
CA ALA A 132 17.87 -4.10 -4.75
C ALA A 132 16.52 -3.40 -4.54
N GLY A 133 15.55 -3.61 -5.45
CA GLY A 133 14.19 -3.08 -5.28
C GLY A 133 13.46 -3.64 -4.05
N LEU A 134 13.70 -4.90 -3.69
CA LEU A 134 13.13 -5.50 -2.48
C LEU A 134 13.82 -4.99 -1.21
N GLN A 135 15.12 -4.74 -1.26
CA GLN A 135 15.84 -4.11 -0.14
C GLN A 135 15.36 -2.68 0.10
N LEU A 136 15.17 -1.91 -0.96
CA LEU A 136 14.66 -0.55 -0.86
C LEU A 136 13.23 -0.52 -0.32
N ALA A 137 12.38 -1.45 -0.79
CA ALA A 137 11.06 -1.66 -0.23
C ALA A 137 11.14 -1.92 1.28
N ASP A 138 11.99 -2.83 1.74
CA ASP A 138 12.15 -3.13 3.17
C ASP A 138 12.62 -1.91 3.99
N ILE A 139 13.58 -1.13 3.47
CA ILE A 139 14.03 0.13 4.11
C ILE A 139 12.88 1.14 4.26
N ILE A 140 12.05 1.28 3.22
CA ILE A 140 10.89 2.19 3.25
C ILE A 140 9.87 1.73 4.29
N ALA A 141 9.55 0.43 4.32
CA ALA A 141 8.69 -0.13 5.37
C ALA A 141 9.27 0.16 6.75
N GLY A 142 10.53 -0.21 7.00
CA GLY A 142 11.20 0.03 8.27
C GLY A 142 11.16 1.49 8.72
N ALA A 143 11.35 2.44 7.80
CA ALA A 143 11.27 3.86 8.10
C ALA A 143 9.88 4.31 8.56
N PHE A 144 8.82 3.88 7.87
CA PHE A 144 7.45 4.21 8.28
C PHE A 144 7.00 3.44 9.52
N TYR A 145 7.48 2.21 9.70
CA TYR A 145 7.26 1.43 10.91
C TYR A 145 7.79 2.15 12.15
N GLN A 146 9.04 2.63 12.12
CA GLN A 146 9.63 3.40 13.22
C GLN A 146 8.90 4.72 13.50
N ALA A 147 8.30 5.31 12.46
CA ALA A 147 7.53 6.55 12.59
C ALA A 147 6.16 6.36 13.27
N VAL A 148 5.63 5.13 13.31
CA VAL A 148 4.25 4.85 13.76
C VAL A 148 4.18 3.83 14.91
N GLU A 149 5.06 2.84 14.99
CA GLU A 149 5.04 1.86 16.09
C GLU A 149 5.48 2.53 17.40
N GLN A 150 4.69 2.30 18.43
CA GLN A 150 5.05 2.64 19.81
C GLN A 150 5.55 1.37 20.48
N ASN A 151 6.80 1.40 20.98
CA ASN A 151 7.46 0.21 21.48
C ASN A 151 6.65 -0.48 22.60
N ARG A 152 6.55 -1.81 22.54
CA ARG A 152 5.89 -2.66 23.54
C ARG A 152 6.73 -2.69 24.83
N GLY A 153 6.65 -1.65 25.64
CA GLY A 153 7.42 -1.53 26.89
C GLY A 153 7.70 -0.11 27.35
N GLY A 154 7.29 0.93 26.60
CA GLY A 154 7.23 2.31 27.10
C GLY A 154 8.52 3.14 27.00
N ALA A 155 9.64 2.59 26.52
CA ALA A 155 10.93 3.29 26.55
C ALA A 155 11.33 4.03 25.27
N ALA A 156 10.77 3.70 24.09
CA ALA A 156 11.13 4.37 22.85
C ALA A 156 9.95 5.12 22.24
N GLU A 157 10.16 6.41 21.99
CA GLU A 157 9.26 7.26 21.23
C GLU A 157 9.29 6.89 19.74
N CYS A 158 8.23 7.24 19.01
CA CYS A 158 8.23 7.10 17.55
C CYS A 158 9.31 7.99 16.94
N ASP A 159 10.09 7.46 16.01
CA ASP A 159 11.11 8.23 15.28
C ASP A 159 10.67 8.42 13.81
N PRO A 160 10.12 9.59 13.46
CA PRO A 160 9.71 9.87 12.08
C PRO A 160 10.87 10.35 11.18
N SER A 161 12.11 10.45 11.67
CA SER A 161 13.21 11.10 10.97
C SER A 161 13.50 10.46 9.61
N CYS A 162 13.68 9.13 9.57
CA CYS A 162 13.89 8.38 8.33
C CYS A 162 12.72 8.53 7.36
N ALA A 163 11.48 8.41 7.86
CA ALA A 163 10.29 8.53 7.02
C ALA A 163 10.09 9.94 6.45
N LYS A 164 10.52 11.00 7.16
CA LYS A 164 10.49 12.39 6.65
C LYS A 164 11.50 12.60 5.52
N LEU A 165 12.68 11.97 5.59
CA LEU A 165 13.71 12.06 4.55
C LEU A 165 13.25 11.47 3.21
N LEU A 166 12.29 10.54 3.22
CA LEU A 166 11.73 9.92 2.01
C LEU A 166 10.80 10.85 1.23
N LYS A 167 10.39 12.01 1.77
CA LYS A 167 9.39 12.89 1.15
C LYS A 167 9.64 13.25 -0.32
N PRO A 168 10.88 13.53 -0.78
CA PRO A 168 11.15 13.85 -2.19
C PRO A 168 10.87 12.70 -3.17
N LEU A 169 10.75 11.47 -2.66
CA LEU A 169 10.55 10.23 -3.40
C LEU A 169 9.10 9.72 -3.32
N ILE A 170 8.29 10.20 -2.37
CA ILE A 170 6.90 9.77 -2.22
C ILE A 170 6.05 10.39 -3.33
N HIS A 171 5.22 9.57 -3.97
CA HIS A 171 4.32 10.03 -5.02
C HIS A 171 3.29 11.06 -4.48
N TYR A 172 3.08 12.14 -5.23
CA TYR A 172 2.13 13.19 -4.88
C TYR A 172 1.38 13.70 -6.11
N LYS A 173 0.23 14.33 -5.86
CA LYS A 173 -0.57 15.03 -6.89
C LYS A 173 -0.53 16.54 -6.65
N GLY A 174 -0.43 17.33 -7.72
CA GLY A 174 -0.44 18.79 -7.64
C GLY A 174 0.79 19.32 -6.90
N ILE A 175 0.62 20.27 -5.98
CA ILE A 175 1.74 20.96 -5.34
C ILE A 175 2.35 20.14 -4.19
N SER A 176 1.56 19.39 -3.42
CA SER A 176 2.04 18.60 -2.26
C SER A 176 0.97 17.64 -1.68
N TRP A 177 0.10 17.07 -2.51
CA TRP A 177 -0.93 16.15 -2.01
C TRP A 177 -0.43 14.70 -1.98
N TYR A 178 0.13 14.29 -0.83
CA TYR A 178 0.69 12.94 -0.62
C TYR A 178 -0.35 11.95 -0.08
N LEU A 179 -1.22 12.38 0.83
CA LEU A 179 -2.20 11.53 1.48
C LEU A 179 -3.28 11.02 0.52
N GLY A 180 -3.49 9.72 0.52
CA GLY A 180 -4.37 9.06 -0.43
C GLY A 180 -3.84 9.10 -1.86
N VAL A 181 -2.55 9.37 -2.09
CA VAL A 181 -1.87 9.25 -3.38
C VAL A 181 -0.65 8.35 -3.21
N GLY A 182 0.48 8.86 -2.72
CA GLY A 182 1.68 8.06 -2.40
C GLY A 182 1.67 7.49 -0.99
N LEU A 183 0.95 8.10 -0.04
CA LEU A 183 0.79 7.59 1.32
C LEU A 183 -0.68 7.27 1.59
N LYS A 184 -1.02 5.98 1.73
CA LYS A 184 -2.41 5.53 1.97
C LYS A 184 -2.56 4.95 3.39
N PRO A 185 -3.00 5.76 4.37
CA PRO A 185 -3.43 5.23 5.66
C PRO A 185 -4.79 4.52 5.52
N MET A 186 -4.90 3.35 6.16
CA MET A 186 -6.14 2.57 6.29
C MET A 186 -6.32 2.06 7.73
N PRO A 187 -7.49 2.26 8.37
CA PRO A 187 -8.64 3.03 7.91
C PRO A 187 -8.36 4.55 7.74
N ALA A 188 -9.39 5.39 7.54
CA ALA A 188 -9.18 6.84 7.54
C ALA A 188 -8.51 7.31 8.84
N LEU A 189 -7.69 8.38 8.76
CA LEU A 189 -6.86 8.85 9.87
C LEU A 189 -7.64 9.11 11.18
N HIS A 190 -8.85 9.67 11.08
CA HIS A 190 -9.73 9.90 12.24
C HIS A 190 -10.20 8.60 12.93
N GLU A 191 -10.26 7.48 12.21
CA GLU A 191 -10.68 6.18 12.76
C GLU A 191 -9.52 5.43 13.44
N MET A 192 -8.26 5.90 13.33
CA MET A 192 -7.10 5.15 13.81
C MET A 192 -6.79 5.33 15.31
N GLY A 193 -7.28 6.42 15.92
CA GLY A 193 -7.02 6.70 17.35
C GLY A 193 -5.54 6.90 17.70
N LEU A 194 -4.79 7.56 16.82
CA LEU A 194 -3.33 7.76 16.95
C LEU A 194 -2.97 8.76 18.06
N ALA A 195 -1.85 8.50 18.75
CA ALA A 195 -1.24 9.43 19.71
C ALA A 195 -0.57 10.62 19.00
N ALA A 196 -0.27 11.69 19.74
CA ALA A 196 0.34 12.91 19.18
C ALA A 196 1.67 12.65 18.45
N SER A 197 2.53 11.77 18.99
CA SER A 197 3.79 11.37 18.35
C SER A 197 3.57 10.68 16.99
N GLN A 198 2.62 9.75 16.91
CA GLN A 198 2.25 9.05 15.68
C GLN A 198 1.63 9.98 14.64
N LYS A 199 0.90 11.03 15.07
CA LYS A 199 0.32 12.02 14.14
C LYS A 199 1.38 12.85 13.41
N GLN A 200 2.60 12.97 13.97
CA GLN A 200 3.64 13.82 13.40
C GLN A 200 3.99 13.45 11.96
N ILE A 201 4.09 12.15 11.64
CA ILE A 201 4.43 11.72 10.29
C ILE A 201 3.32 12.05 9.29
N PHE A 202 2.06 11.81 9.66
CA PHE A 202 0.93 12.13 8.78
C PHE A 202 0.77 13.63 8.56
N ASN A 203 0.98 14.45 9.60
CA ASN A 203 0.99 15.91 9.50
C ASN A 203 2.09 16.39 8.54
N HIS A 204 3.29 15.80 8.61
CA HIS A 204 4.39 16.12 7.70
C HIS A 204 4.04 15.84 6.22
N TYR A 205 3.21 14.83 5.97
CA TYR A 205 2.71 14.46 4.65
C TYR A 205 1.37 15.14 4.26
N GLY A 206 0.93 16.13 5.05
CA GLY A 206 -0.21 16.99 4.70
C GLY A 206 -1.52 16.68 5.42
N ALA A 207 -1.52 15.89 6.49
CA ALA A 207 -2.70 15.78 7.35
C ALA A 207 -2.96 17.12 8.05
N ASN A 208 -4.22 17.54 8.05
CA ASN A 208 -4.71 18.76 8.69
C ASN A 208 -5.83 18.42 9.68
N GLU A 209 -6.38 19.40 10.39
CA GLU A 209 -7.46 19.20 11.36
C GLU A 209 -8.65 18.41 10.80
N GLY A 210 -9.08 18.74 9.57
CA GLY A 210 -10.15 18.02 8.87
C GLY A 210 -9.83 16.57 8.50
N SER A 211 -8.54 16.17 8.53
CA SER A 211 -8.12 14.77 8.34
C SER A 211 -8.37 13.91 9.59
N TRP A 212 -8.43 14.57 10.75
CA TRP A 212 -8.62 13.95 12.07
C TRP A 212 -10.07 13.99 12.54
N GLN A 213 -10.95 14.68 11.81
CA GLN A 213 -12.38 14.75 12.06
C GLN A 213 -13.13 13.75 11.18
N LYS A 214 -14.24 13.21 11.69
CA LYS A 214 -15.19 12.46 10.88
C LYS A 214 -15.87 13.46 9.94
N LYS A 215 -15.83 13.21 8.63
CA LYS A 215 -16.62 13.99 7.68
C LYS A 215 -18.09 13.59 7.86
N GLU A 216 -18.93 14.57 8.17
CA GLU A 216 -20.39 14.43 8.21
C GLU A 216 -20.96 14.12 6.82
#